data_AF-A0A2G6JQY5-F1
#
_entry.id   AF-A0A2G6JQY5-F1
#
_cell.length_a   1.000
_cell.length_b   1.000
_cell.length_c   1.000
_cell.angle_alpha   90.00
_cell.angle_beta   90.00
_cell.angle_gamma   90.00
#
_symmetry.space_group_name_H-M   'P 1'
#
loop_
_entity.id
_entity.type
_entity.pdbx_description
1 polymer ?
#
loop_
_entity_poly.entity_id
_entity_poly.type
_entity_poly.pdbx_seq_one_letter_code
_entity_poly.pdbx_strand_id
1 'polypeptide(L)'
;MLNIGAFTFRYDHLQDRILLVGNFSNGQQRIDFWLTRKLVLRLLEGAQNLLEKTSEEIGEAPQQHKAHLAQFHHENAQQNLNAEREVEGIATIDGHLLSRLDISHQDGRYRMLFFSGSDQPSAFSVVTYAELHQILHFLHQGALTLDWGVSPVLFQSDTAPPTIQ
;
A
#
# COMPACT_ATOMS: atom_id res chain seq x y z
N MET A 1 -18.65 9.54 3.39
CA MET A 1 -17.38 8.78 3.41
C MET A 1 -17.73 7.32 3.20
N LEU A 2 -17.14 6.69 2.19
CA LEU A 2 -17.43 5.31 1.78
C LEU A 2 -16.46 4.32 2.44
N ASN A 3 -16.93 3.15 2.88
CA ASN A 3 -16.06 2.09 3.41
C ASN A 3 -15.54 1.21 2.29
N ILE A 4 -14.22 1.03 2.19
CA ILE A 4 -13.58 0.12 1.25
C ILE A 4 -13.30 -1.19 1.98
N GLY A 5 -14.03 -2.24 1.62
CA GLY A 5 -13.86 -3.60 2.14
C GLY A 5 -13.07 -4.54 1.22
N ALA A 6 -12.82 -4.14 -0.03
CA ALA A 6 -11.96 -4.88 -0.96
C ALA A 6 -11.16 -3.92 -1.83
N PHE A 7 -9.92 -4.28 -2.15
CA PHE A 7 -9.01 -3.48 -2.95
C PHE A 7 -8.61 -4.23 -4.22
N THR A 8 -8.72 -3.56 -5.35
CA THR A 8 -8.25 -4.07 -6.65
C THR A 8 -7.37 -3.01 -7.30
N PHE A 9 -6.28 -3.44 -7.93
CA PHE A 9 -5.30 -2.55 -8.54
C PHE A 9 -5.20 -2.80 -10.04
N ARG A 10 -5.07 -1.74 -10.83
CA ARG A 10 -4.70 -1.78 -12.26
C ARG A 10 -3.58 -0.78 -12.53
N TYR A 11 -2.61 -1.17 -13.33
CA TYR A 11 -1.46 -0.33 -13.66
C TYR A 11 -1.62 0.24 -15.06
N ASP A 12 -1.57 1.57 -15.19
CA ASP A 12 -1.77 2.27 -16.46
C ASP A 12 -0.44 2.86 -16.94
N HIS A 13 0.22 2.16 -17.85
CA HIS A 13 1.51 2.57 -18.42
C HIS A 13 1.42 3.85 -19.26
N LEU A 14 0.28 4.11 -19.91
CA LEU A 14 0.12 5.27 -20.77
C LEU A 14 -0.05 6.55 -19.94
N GLN A 15 -0.76 6.46 -18.83
CA GLN A 15 -1.01 7.60 -17.94
C GLN A 15 0.02 7.74 -16.81
N ASP A 16 0.93 6.77 -16.65
CA ASP A 16 1.91 6.69 -15.57
C ASP A 16 1.25 6.73 -14.18
N ARG A 17 0.19 5.91 -14.00
CA ARG A 17 -0.67 5.93 -12.80
C ARG A 17 -1.14 4.53 -12.41
N ILE A 18 -1.44 4.37 -11.13
CA ILE A 18 -2.10 3.18 -10.59
C ILE A 18 -3.55 3.52 -10.32
N LEU A 19 -4.48 2.71 -10.82
CA LEU A 19 -5.89 2.75 -10.43
C LEU A 19 -6.07 1.84 -9.20
N LEU A 20 -6.59 2.39 -8.12
CA LEU A 20 -7.13 1.64 -6.99
C LEU A 20 -8.65 1.65 -7.11
N VAL A 21 -9.25 0.47 -7.22
CA VAL A 21 -10.70 0.28 -7.17
C VAL A 21 -11.05 -0.29 -5.81
N GLY A 22 -11.80 0.50 -5.04
CA GLY A 22 -12.44 0.04 -3.82
C GLY A 22 -13.75 -0.66 -4.15
N ASN A 23 -13.98 -1.80 -3.52
CA ASN A 23 -15.21 -2.58 -3.61
C ASN A 23 -15.53 -3.07 -5.03
N PHE A 24 -14.51 -3.51 -5.76
CA PHE A 24 -14.74 -4.20 -7.03
C PHE A 24 -15.52 -5.49 -6.75
N SER A 25 -16.71 -5.61 -7.35
CA SER A 25 -17.53 -6.84 -7.38
C SER A 25 -17.87 -7.48 -6.03
N ASN A 26 -17.69 -6.80 -4.90
CA ASN A 26 -17.99 -7.32 -3.56
C ASN A 26 -19.42 -6.97 -3.05
N GLY A 27 -20.26 -6.40 -3.93
CA GLY A 27 -21.63 -5.98 -3.60
C GLY A 27 -21.75 -4.68 -2.82
N GLN A 28 -20.64 -4.03 -2.45
CA GLN A 28 -20.63 -2.71 -1.82
C GLN A 28 -20.52 -1.60 -2.87
N GLN A 29 -20.77 -0.36 -2.44
CA GLN A 29 -20.64 0.80 -3.32
C GLN A 29 -19.17 0.94 -3.76
N ARG A 30 -18.95 0.93 -5.09
CA ARG A 30 -17.63 1.08 -5.71
C ARG A 30 -17.11 2.52 -5.60
N ILE A 31 -15.80 2.66 -5.45
CA ILE A 31 -15.11 3.95 -5.57
C ILE A 31 -13.75 3.76 -6.25
N ASP A 32 -13.39 4.66 -7.15
CA ASP A 32 -12.16 4.57 -7.92
C ASP A 32 -11.23 5.73 -7.60
N PHE A 33 -9.94 5.42 -7.43
CA PHE A 33 -8.89 6.38 -7.16
C PHE A 33 -7.73 6.22 -8.13
N TRP A 34 -7.31 7.32 -8.74
CA TRP A 34 -6.04 7.42 -9.44
C TRP A 34 -4.94 7.81 -8.46
N LEU A 35 -3.93 6.96 -8.35
CA LEU A 35 -2.72 7.17 -7.55
C LEU A 35 -1.60 7.64 -8.48
N THR A 36 -0.98 8.75 -8.10
CA THR A 36 0.17 9.30 -8.82
C THR A 36 1.46 8.66 -8.34
N ARG A 37 2.47 8.63 -9.23
CA ARG A 37 3.86 8.26 -8.89
C ARG A 37 4.34 8.91 -7.60
N LYS A 38 4.20 10.23 -7.47
CA LYS A 38 4.64 10.98 -6.29
C LYS A 38 3.98 10.52 -5.00
N LEU A 39 2.68 10.21 -5.03
CA LEU A 39 1.96 9.75 -3.84
C LEU A 39 2.43 8.36 -3.43
N VAL A 40 2.53 7.44 -4.39
CA VAL A 40 2.93 6.06 -4.12
C VAL A 40 4.36 5.98 -3.63
N LEU A 41 5.30 6.67 -4.26
CA LEU A 41 6.70 6.66 -3.83
C LEU A 41 6.86 7.17 -2.40
N ARG A 42 6.17 8.25 -2.03
CA ARG A 42 6.16 8.76 -0.64
C ARG A 42 5.56 7.77 0.35
N LEU A 43 4.51 7.06 -0.07
CA LEU A 43 3.89 6.05 0.78
C LEU A 43 4.84 4.86 1.01
N LEU A 44 5.50 4.37 -0.04
CA LEU A 44 6.46 3.26 0.06
C LEU A 44 7.69 3.65 0.90
N GLU A 45 8.20 4.88 0.74
CA GLU A 45 9.29 5.41 1.57
C GLU A 45 8.91 5.48 3.07
N GLY A 46 7.67 5.86 3.38
CA GLY A 46 7.17 5.92 4.75
C GLY A 46 6.72 4.58 5.35
N ALA A 47 6.57 3.54 4.52
CA ALA A 47 5.92 2.29 4.92
C ALA A 47 6.71 1.53 5.99
N GLN A 48 8.03 1.47 5.87
CA GLN A 48 8.88 0.79 6.85
C GLN A 48 8.74 1.42 8.24
N ASN A 49 8.86 2.75 8.32
CA ASN A 49 8.76 3.49 9.57
C ASN A 49 7.37 3.34 10.22
N LEU A 50 6.31 3.33 9.39
CA LEU A 50 4.95 3.07 9.86
C LEU A 50 4.88 1.70 10.54
N LEU A 51 5.29 0.64 9.86
CA LEU A 51 5.20 -0.74 10.36
C LEU A 51 6.06 -0.96 11.61
N GLU A 52 7.25 -0.38 11.66
CA GLU A 52 8.15 -0.46 12.82
C GLU A 52 7.58 0.18 14.09
N LYS A 53 6.78 1.25 13.94
CA LYS A 53 6.16 1.96 15.06
C LYS A 53 4.83 1.38 15.54
N THR A 54 4.22 0.54 14.71
CA THR A 54 2.82 0.12 14.90
C THR A 54 2.66 -1.37 15.13
N SER A 55 3.63 -2.19 14.71
CA SER A 55 3.70 -3.60 15.09
C SER A 55 4.42 -3.77 16.42
N GLU A 56 3.78 -4.43 17.39
CA GLU A 56 4.40 -4.80 18.67
C GLU A 56 5.61 -5.73 18.43
N GLU A 57 5.46 -6.70 17.52
CA GLU A 57 6.49 -7.69 17.19
C GLU A 57 7.72 -7.08 16.48
N ILE A 58 7.50 -6.14 15.54
CA ILE A 58 8.62 -5.41 14.90
C ILE A 58 9.18 -4.33 15.83
N GLY A 59 8.32 -3.70 16.64
CA GLY A 59 8.70 -2.68 17.61
C GLY A 59 9.75 -3.18 18.59
N GLU A 60 9.59 -4.42 19.09
CA GLU A 60 10.47 -5.08 20.05
C GLU A 60 11.68 -5.77 19.44
N ALA A 61 11.66 -6.06 18.14
CA ALA A 61 12.81 -6.68 17.46
C ALA A 61 14.05 -5.76 17.49
N PRO A 62 15.28 -6.31 17.62
CA PRO A 62 16.50 -5.52 17.47
C PRO A 62 16.50 -4.77 16.15
N GLN A 63 17.00 -3.52 16.15
CA GLN A 63 16.94 -2.64 14.98
C GLN A 63 17.50 -3.26 13.69
N GLN A 64 18.50 -4.15 13.82
CA GLN A 64 19.11 -4.92 12.72
C GLN A 64 18.17 -5.97 12.08
N HIS A 65 17.09 -6.36 12.75
CA HIS A 65 16.16 -7.40 12.31
C HIS A 65 14.80 -6.85 11.92
N LYS A 66 14.48 -5.58 12.21
CA LYS A 66 13.17 -4.99 11.94
C LYS A 66 12.80 -5.03 10.45
N ALA A 67 13.71 -4.60 9.59
CA ALA A 67 13.49 -4.61 8.15
C ALA A 67 13.40 -6.05 7.59
N HIS A 68 14.22 -6.98 8.07
CA HIS A 68 14.12 -8.40 7.71
C HIS A 68 12.76 -9.00 8.12
N LEU A 69 12.28 -8.68 9.31
CA LEU A 69 10.98 -9.14 9.78
C LEU A 69 9.83 -8.53 8.97
N ALA A 70 9.88 -7.22 8.69
CA ALA A 70 8.93 -6.56 7.81
C ALA A 70 8.92 -7.17 6.40
N GLN A 71 10.10 -7.44 5.83
CA GLN A 71 10.25 -8.11 4.54
C GLN A 71 9.71 -9.55 4.54
N PHE A 72 9.94 -10.31 5.61
CA PHE A 72 9.37 -11.64 5.78
C PHE A 72 7.84 -11.62 5.85
N HIS A 73 7.25 -10.68 6.59
CA HIS A 73 5.79 -10.51 6.62
C HIS A 73 5.24 -10.10 5.26
N HIS A 74 5.96 -9.25 4.53
CA HIS A 74 5.61 -8.87 3.17
C HIS A 74 5.57 -10.08 2.24
N GLU A 75 6.62 -10.91 2.26
CA GLU A 75 6.71 -12.15 1.47
C GLU A 75 5.60 -13.15 1.83
N ASN A 76 5.26 -13.29 3.11
CA ASN A 76 4.13 -14.14 3.53
C ASN A 76 2.77 -13.59 3.07
N ALA A 77 2.61 -12.26 3.05
CA ALA A 77 1.39 -11.62 2.54
C ALA A 77 1.22 -11.84 1.03
N GLN A 78 2.34 -12.02 0.29
CA GLN A 78 2.31 -12.42 -1.12
C GLN A 78 1.79 -13.85 -1.29
N GLN A 79 2.09 -14.77 -0.37
CA GLN A 79 1.65 -16.16 -0.51
C GLN A 79 0.16 -16.36 -0.19
N ASN A 80 -0.44 -15.45 0.58
CA ASN A 80 -1.85 -15.50 1.01
C ASN A 80 -2.79 -14.62 0.15
N LEU A 81 -2.53 -14.51 -1.15
CA LEU A 81 -3.27 -13.65 -2.09
C LEU A 81 -4.76 -14.02 -2.20
N ASN A 82 -5.60 -13.34 -1.40
CA ASN A 82 -7.06 -13.21 -1.60
C ASN A 82 -7.47 -11.86 -2.19
N ALA A 83 -6.53 -10.94 -2.44
CA ALA A 83 -6.79 -9.75 -3.23
C ALA A 83 -6.78 -10.14 -4.71
N GLU A 84 -7.96 -10.03 -5.35
CA GLU A 84 -8.17 -10.40 -6.73
C GLU A 84 -7.14 -9.72 -7.63
N ARG A 85 -6.30 -10.58 -8.22
CA ARG A 85 -5.31 -10.33 -9.26
C ARG A 85 -5.90 -9.46 -10.35
N GLU A 86 -5.07 -8.59 -10.92
CA GLU A 86 -5.31 -7.80 -12.15
C GLU A 86 -6.44 -8.39 -13.00
N VAL A 87 -7.65 -7.83 -12.87
CA VAL A 87 -8.78 -8.27 -13.68
C VAL A 87 -8.70 -7.51 -14.99
N GLU A 88 -8.38 -8.22 -16.07
CA GLU A 88 -8.42 -7.65 -17.42
C GLU A 88 -9.82 -7.03 -17.66
N GLY A 89 -9.85 -5.76 -18.06
CA GLY A 89 -11.11 -5.05 -18.37
C GLY A 89 -11.73 -4.24 -17.21
N ILE A 90 -11.01 -3.96 -16.12
CA ILE A 90 -11.47 -2.96 -15.13
C ILE A 90 -11.50 -1.56 -15.79
N ALA A 91 -12.67 -1.18 -16.29
CA ALA A 91 -12.95 0.19 -16.70
C ALA A 91 -13.11 1.06 -15.45
N THR A 92 -12.45 2.21 -15.43
CA THR A 92 -12.64 3.22 -14.38
C THR A 92 -14.05 3.78 -14.43
N ILE A 93 -14.69 3.94 -13.27
CA ILE A 93 -15.97 4.66 -13.13
C ILE A 93 -15.71 5.90 -12.26
N ASP A 94 -15.79 7.09 -12.86
CA ASP A 94 -15.62 8.38 -12.18
C ASP A 94 -14.39 8.47 -11.26
N GLY A 95 -13.24 7.96 -11.75
CA GLY A 95 -12.01 7.86 -10.97
C GLY A 95 -11.52 9.22 -10.45
N HIS A 96 -11.45 9.36 -9.13
CA HIS A 96 -10.98 10.57 -8.47
C HIS A 96 -9.45 10.55 -8.33
N LEU A 97 -8.79 11.70 -8.45
CA LEU A 97 -7.37 11.79 -8.12
C LEU A 97 -7.18 11.73 -6.61
N LEU A 98 -6.49 10.70 -6.11
CA LEU A 98 -6.14 10.61 -4.69
C LEU A 98 -5.05 11.65 -4.38
N SER A 99 -5.36 12.62 -3.54
CA SER A 99 -4.45 13.70 -3.16
C SER A 99 -3.70 13.41 -1.86
N ARG A 100 -4.33 12.65 -0.94
CA ARG A 100 -3.76 12.30 0.36
C ARG A 100 -4.30 10.94 0.82
N LEU A 101 -3.43 10.16 1.47
CA LEU A 101 -3.74 8.94 2.18
C LEU A 101 -3.17 9.06 3.58
N ASP A 102 -4.04 9.09 4.58
CA ASP A 102 -3.61 9.09 5.98
C ASP A 102 -3.79 7.69 6.54
N ILE A 103 -2.76 7.17 7.21
CA ILE A 103 -2.78 5.86 7.86
C ILE A 103 -2.50 6.05 9.34
N SER A 104 -3.43 5.61 10.19
CA SER A 104 -3.23 5.54 11.64
C SER A 104 -3.38 4.11 12.13
N HIS A 105 -2.79 3.81 13.29
CA HIS A 105 -2.88 2.50 13.92
C HIS A 105 -3.55 2.62 15.28
N GLN A 106 -4.56 1.79 15.53
CA GLN A 106 -5.29 1.74 16.79
C GLN A 106 -5.84 0.32 16.99
N ASP A 107 -5.73 -0.21 18.21
CA ASP A 107 -6.31 -1.51 18.60
C ASP A 107 -5.92 -2.67 17.66
N GLY A 108 -4.65 -2.71 17.24
CA GLY A 108 -4.10 -3.75 16.36
C GLY A 108 -4.58 -3.67 14.89
N ARG A 109 -5.22 -2.57 14.49
CA ARG A 109 -5.71 -2.35 13.12
C ARG A 109 -5.24 -1.02 12.57
N TYR A 110 -5.10 -0.97 11.25
CA TYR A 110 -4.76 0.24 10.51
C TYR A 110 -6.02 0.87 9.93
N ARG A 111 -6.24 2.13 10.25
CA ARG A 111 -7.29 2.93 9.64
C ARG A 111 -6.68 3.78 8.53
N MET A 112 -7.21 3.62 7.32
CA MET A 112 -6.79 4.34 6.13
C MET A 112 -7.87 5.36 5.76
N LEU A 113 -7.50 6.62 5.52
CA LEU A 113 -8.40 7.69 5.09
C LEU A 113 -7.97 8.23 3.73
N PHE A 114 -8.89 8.27 2.77
CA PHE A 114 -8.64 8.59 1.37
C PHE A 114 -9.25 9.96 1.03
N PHE A 115 -8.43 10.89 0.53
CA PHE A 115 -8.85 12.25 0.22
C PHE A 115 -8.69 12.56 -1.27
N SER A 116 -9.72 13.17 -1.87
CA SER A 116 -9.76 13.59 -3.28
C SER A 116 -9.85 15.11 -3.43
N GLY A 117 -8.89 15.84 -2.86
CA GLY A 117 -8.78 17.30 -3.02
C GLY A 117 -9.58 18.16 -2.02
N SER A 118 -10.28 17.56 -1.06
CA SER A 118 -10.91 18.26 0.06
C SER A 118 -10.32 17.82 1.41
N ASP A 119 -10.58 18.59 2.47
CA ASP A 119 -10.16 18.23 3.83
C ASP A 119 -11.00 17.11 4.46
N GLN A 120 -12.09 16.71 3.81
CA GLN A 120 -12.93 15.61 4.27
C GLN A 120 -12.62 14.33 3.49
N PRO A 121 -12.40 13.20 4.16
CA PRO A 121 -12.11 11.94 3.49
C PRO A 121 -13.32 11.48 2.65
N SER A 122 -13.05 11.15 1.38
CA SER A 122 -14.02 10.58 0.45
C SER A 122 -14.31 9.12 0.80
N ALA A 123 -13.30 8.39 1.26
CA ALA A 123 -13.42 7.00 1.70
C ALA A 123 -12.52 6.67 2.90
N PHE A 124 -12.77 5.52 3.51
CA PHE A 124 -11.94 4.93 4.54
C PHE A 124 -11.85 3.42 4.39
N SER A 125 -10.86 2.81 5.05
CA SER A 125 -10.80 1.38 5.27
C SER A 125 -10.20 1.09 6.64
N VAL A 126 -10.51 -0.09 7.19
CA VAL A 126 -9.89 -0.62 8.40
C VAL A 126 -9.32 -1.97 8.03
N VAL A 127 -8.00 -2.08 8.05
CA VAL A 127 -7.27 -3.26 7.60
C VAL A 127 -6.39 -3.81 8.72
N THR A 128 -6.19 -5.11 8.70
CA THR A 128 -5.23 -5.81 9.54
C THR A 128 -3.80 -5.53 9.07
N TYR A 129 -2.83 -5.94 9.88
CA TYR A 129 -1.41 -5.90 9.52
C TYR A 129 -1.11 -6.65 8.22
N ALA A 130 -1.66 -7.85 8.04
CA ALA A 130 -1.46 -8.65 6.83
C ALA A 130 -2.05 -7.98 5.58
N GLU A 131 -3.26 -7.43 5.69
CA GLU A 131 -3.92 -6.71 4.59
C GLU A 131 -3.18 -5.42 4.22
N LEU A 132 -2.64 -4.68 5.19
CA LEU A 132 -1.80 -3.51 4.90
C LEU A 132 -0.55 -3.90 4.11
N HIS A 133 0.15 -4.96 4.52
CA HIS A 133 1.31 -5.49 3.79
C HIS A 133 0.97 -5.89 2.37
N GLN A 134 -0.20 -6.51 2.17
CA GLN A 134 -0.70 -6.89 0.85
C GLN A 134 -1.02 -5.65 -0.02
N ILE A 135 -1.62 -4.60 0.54
CA ILE A 135 -1.83 -3.32 -0.18
C ILE A 135 -0.49 -2.70 -0.57
N LEU A 136 0.47 -2.63 0.36
CA LEU A 136 1.81 -2.12 0.08
C LEU A 136 2.53 -2.94 -1.00
N HIS A 137 2.33 -4.25 -1.01
CA HIS A 137 2.81 -5.13 -2.07
C HIS A 137 2.28 -4.75 -3.45
N PHE A 138 0.96 -4.59 -3.63
CA PHE A 138 0.44 -4.20 -4.94
C PHE A 138 0.90 -2.81 -5.38
N LEU A 139 1.03 -1.87 -4.46
CA LEU A 139 1.57 -0.56 -4.78
C LEU A 139 3.04 -0.63 -5.20
N HIS A 140 3.83 -1.46 -4.54
CA HIS A 140 5.22 -1.72 -4.89
C HIS A 140 5.36 -2.44 -6.24
N GLN A 141 4.54 -3.46 -6.50
CA GLN A 141 4.47 -4.14 -7.79
C GLN A 141 4.06 -3.19 -8.92
N GLY A 142 3.06 -2.34 -8.69
CA GLY A 142 2.67 -1.33 -9.67
C GLY A 142 3.82 -0.35 -9.96
N ALA A 143 4.56 0.07 -8.94
CA ALA A 143 5.72 0.92 -9.11
C ALA A 143 6.86 0.24 -9.89
N LEU A 144 7.10 -1.07 -9.68
CA LEU A 144 8.05 -1.84 -10.48
C LEU A 144 7.59 -1.97 -11.93
N THR A 145 6.34 -2.36 -12.15
CA THR A 145 5.74 -2.54 -13.49
C THR A 145 5.76 -1.25 -14.30
N LEU A 146 5.50 -0.10 -13.66
CA LEU A 146 5.53 1.21 -14.30
C LEU A 146 6.94 1.83 -14.39
N ASP A 147 7.99 1.09 -14.01
CA ASP A 147 9.38 1.54 -14.01
C ASP A 147 9.59 2.85 -13.23
N TRP A 148 9.04 2.90 -12.02
CA TRP A 148 9.11 4.10 -11.18
C TRP A 148 10.45 4.32 -10.48
N GLY A 149 11.39 3.39 -10.62
CA GLY A 149 12.72 3.44 -10.00
C GLY A 149 12.74 3.01 -8.53
N VAL A 150 11.77 2.19 -8.10
CA VAL A 150 11.78 1.60 -6.75
C VAL A 150 12.73 0.40 -6.70
N SER A 151 13.26 0.11 -5.52
CA SER A 151 14.04 -1.12 -5.27
C SER A 151 13.19 -2.37 -5.53
N PRO A 152 13.77 -3.51 -5.98
CA PRO A 152 13.06 -4.79 -6.10
C PRO A 152 12.62 -5.37 -4.75
N VAL A 153 13.23 -4.93 -3.65
CA VAL A 153 12.86 -5.28 -2.27
C VAL A 153 12.22 -4.05 -1.62
N LEU A 154 11.03 -4.20 -1.03
CA LEU A 154 10.31 -3.08 -0.44
C LEU A 154 10.90 -2.63 0.90
N PHE A 155 11.25 -3.58 1.77
CA PHE A 155 11.83 -3.28 3.09
C PHE A 155 13.30 -3.68 3.10
N GLN A 156 14.19 -2.69 3.11
CA GLN A 156 15.63 -2.92 3.18
C GLN A 156 16.15 -2.64 4.59
N SER A 157 17.01 -3.51 5.07
CA SER A 157 17.84 -3.20 6.23
C SER A 157 18.85 -2.14 5.79
N ASP A 158 18.88 -0.99 6.47
CA ASP A 158 19.99 -0.03 6.41
C ASP A 158 21.24 -0.67 7.04
N THR A 159 21.78 -1.69 6.38
CA THR A 159 23.12 -2.19 6.61
C THR A 159 23.92 -1.79 5.38
N ALA A 160 24.34 -0.52 5.34
CA ALA A 160 25.54 -0.20 4.58
C ALA A 160 26.65 -1.11 5.12
N PRO A 161 27.36 -1.90 4.27
CA PRO A 161 28.49 -2.66 4.74
C PRO A 161 29.50 -1.67 5.36
N PRO A 162 30.12 -1.99 6.51
CA PRO A 162 31.18 -1.15 7.03
C PRO A 162 32.27 -1.05 5.95
N THR A 163 32.51 0.17 5.48
CA THR A 163 33.69 0.48 4.67
C THR A 163 34.91 0.16 5.53
N ILE A 164 35.53 -1.00 5.28
CA ILE A 164 36.84 -1.32 5.84
C ILE A 164 37.84 -0.44 5.08
N GLN A 165 38.32 0.61 5.74
CA GLN A 165 39.58 1.29 5.37
C GLN A 165 40.70 0.74 6.23
#